data_AF-A0A5B8V1W5-F1
#
_entry.id   AF-A0A5B8V1W5-F1
#
_cell.length_a   1.000
_cell.length_b   1.000
_cell.length_c   1.000
_cell.angle_alpha   90.00
_cell.angle_beta   90.00
_cell.angle_gamma   90.00
#
_symmetry.space_group_name_H-M   'P 1'
#
loop_
_entity.id
_entity.type
_entity.pdbx_description
1 polymer ?
#
loop_
_entity_poly.entity_id
_entity_poly.type
_entity_poly.pdbx_seq_one_letter_code
_entity_poly.pdbx_strand_id
1 'polypeptide(L)' 'MVSKTTTASAAQKENFRTTFAEIVKDNPLLKDQYSIQFFETAQKSNYAFSGRDGKSMNILLSLTLKETEKYKILKSSWLR' A
#
# COMPACT_ATOMS: atom_id res chain seq x y z
N MET A 1 -0.97 -5.38 30.77
CA MET A 1 -1.86 -5.02 29.64
C MET A 1 -1.16 -5.44 28.36
N VAL A 2 -1.61 -6.52 27.70
CA VAL A 2 -1.03 -6.93 26.42
C VAL A 2 -1.55 -5.96 25.38
N SER A 3 -0.67 -5.12 24.83
CA SER A 3 -0.96 -4.28 23.68
C SER A 3 -1.51 -5.18 22.58
N LYS A 4 -2.82 -5.14 22.33
CA LYS A 4 -3.43 -5.88 21.23
C LYS A 4 -2.74 -5.39 19.96
N THR A 5 -1.92 -6.24 19.37
CA THR A 5 -1.45 -6.07 18.01
C THR A 5 -2.68 -6.10 17.12
N THR A 6 -3.14 -4.92 16.71
CA THR A 6 -4.30 -4.81 15.83
C THR A 6 -3.85 -5.20 14.44
N THR A 7 -3.88 -6.50 14.16
CA THR A 7 -3.77 -7.01 12.81
C THR A 7 -4.78 -6.29 11.93
N ALA A 8 -4.32 -5.72 10.82
CA ALA A 8 -5.20 -5.04 9.88
C ALA A 8 -6.26 -6.03 9.37
N SER A 9 -7.52 -5.65 9.55
CA SER A 9 -8.66 -6.43 9.08
C SER A 9 -8.64 -6.58 7.56
N ALA A 10 -9.35 -7.59 7.05
CA ALA A 10 -9.50 -7.78 5.60
C ALA A 10 -10.05 -6.52 4.92
N ALA A 11 -11.02 -5.84 5.54
CA ALA A 11 -11.58 -4.59 5.06
C ALA A 11 -10.55 -3.46 4.98
N GLN A 12 -9.63 -3.34 5.95
CA GLN A 12 -8.55 -2.34 5.90
C GLN A 12 -7.57 -2.63 4.76
N LYS A 13 -7.20 -3.90 4.56
CA LYS A 13 -6.31 -4.34 3.49
C LYS A 13 -6.94 -4.09 2.11
N GLU A 14 -8.23 -4.39 1.96
CA GLU A 14 -8.98 -4.13 0.73
C GLU A 14 -9.13 -2.63 0.46
N ASN A 15 -9.51 -1.85 1.47
CA ASN A 15 -9.61 -0.39 1.33
C ASN A 15 -8.27 0.24 0.92
N PHE A 16 -7.15 -0.25 1.47
CA PHE A 16 -5.82 0.20 1.07
C PHE A 16 -5.53 -0.11 -0.40
N ARG A 17 -5.85 -1.32 -0.87
CA ARG A 17 -5.70 -1.72 -2.28
C ARG A 17 -6.54 -0.84 -3.20
N THR A 18 -7.82 -0.69 -2.90
CA THR A 18 -8.75 0.11 -3.72
C THR A 18 -8.33 1.58 -3.76
N THR A 19 -7.98 2.15 -2.60
CA THR A 19 -7.53 3.54 -2.54
C THR A 19 -6.23 3.74 -3.31
N PHE A 20 -5.26 2.82 -3.19
CA PHE A 20 -4.03 2.91 -3.97
C PHE A 20 -4.27 2.75 -5.46
N ALA A 21 -5.13 1.81 -5.88
CA ALA A 21 -5.53 1.65 -7.28
C ALA A 21 -6.15 2.93 -7.86
N GLU A 22 -7.01 3.60 -7.09
CA GLU A 22 -7.59 4.89 -7.50
C GLU A 22 -6.55 6.02 -7.60
N ILE A 23 -5.50 5.99 -6.78
CA ILE A 23 -4.40 6.97 -6.87
C ILE A 23 -3.67 6.83 -8.20
N VAL A 24 -3.39 5.59 -8.63
CA VAL A 24 -2.52 5.28 -9.78
C VAL A 24 -3.25 4.86 -11.05
N LYS A 25 -4.59 5.00 -11.09
CA LYS A 25 -5.44 4.50 -12.20
C LYS A 25 -5.10 5.08 -13.58
N ASP A 26 -4.53 6.28 -13.59
CA ASP A 26 -4.14 7.02 -14.80
C ASP A 26 -2.61 6.96 -15.04
N ASN A 27 -1.87 6.22 -14.22
CA ASN A 27 -0.41 6.15 -14.28
C ASN A 27 0.05 4.89 -15.04
N PRO A 28 0.55 5.02 -16.28
CA PRO A 28 0.87 3.86 -17.11
C PRO A 28 2.04 3.02 -16.58
N LEU A 29 2.87 3.55 -15.67
CA LEU A 29 3.98 2.81 -15.08
C LEU A 29 3.54 1.93 -13.92
N LEU A 30 2.39 2.22 -13.31
CA LEU A 30 1.90 1.54 -12.12
C LEU A 30 0.59 0.80 -12.37
N LYS A 31 -0.35 1.39 -13.11
CA LYS A 31 -1.63 0.80 -13.43
C LYS A 31 -1.43 -0.62 -13.98
N ASP A 32 -2.00 -1.61 -13.28
CA ASP A 32 -1.92 -3.04 -13.61
C ASP A 32 -0.50 -3.67 -13.61
N GLN A 33 0.51 -2.94 -13.13
CA GLN A 33 1.93 -3.36 -13.07
C GLN A 33 2.42 -3.69 -11.65
N TYR A 34 1.63 -3.41 -10.61
CA TYR A 34 1.98 -3.70 -9.22
C TYR A 34 1.06 -4.73 -8.58
N SER A 35 1.53 -5.31 -7.48
CA SER A 35 0.74 -6.06 -6.51
C SER A 35 1.13 -5.63 -5.10
N ILE A 36 0.16 -5.64 -4.18
CA ILE A 36 0.34 -5.29 -2.77
C ILE A 36 0.26 -6.55 -1.92
N GLN A 37 1.38 -6.91 -1.32
CA GLN A 37 1.47 -8.00 -0.37
C GLN A 37 1.38 -7.43 1.05
N PHE A 38 0.44 -7.94 1.83
CA PHE A 38 0.31 -7.61 3.25
C PHE A 38 0.92 -8.72 4.07
N PHE A 39 1.70 -8.36 5.08
CA PHE A 39 2.30 -9.30 6.00
C PHE A 39 2.19 -8.79 7.42
N GLU A 40 2.04 -9.71 8.35
CA GLU A 40 1.76 -9.43 9.75
C GLU A 40 3.03 -9.67 10.54
N THR A 41 3.37 -8.72 11.41
CA THR A 41 4.44 -8.91 12.40
C THR A 41 3.84 -8.89 13.79
N ALA A 42 4.62 -9.33 14.78
CA ALA A 42 4.24 -9.32 16.19
C ALA A 42 3.98 -7.92 16.78
N GLN A 43 4.00 -6.86 15.98
CA GLN A 43 3.76 -5.49 16.41
C GLN A 43 2.77 -4.75 15.50
N LYS A 44 2.73 -5.04 14.19
CA LYS A 44 1.89 -4.32 13.21
C LYS A 44 1.68 -5.10 11.93
N SER A 45 0.68 -4.69 11.14
CA SER A 45 0.58 -5.10 9.74
C SER A 45 1.41 -4.19 8.85
N ASN A 46 2.23 -4.78 8.00
CA ASN A 46 3.05 -4.11 7.01
C ASN A 46 2.57 -4.47 5.60
N TYR A 47 3.07 -3.73 4.62
CA TYR A 47 2.83 -4.02 3.21
C TYR A 47 4.10 -3.77 2.39
N ALA A 48 4.19 -4.45 1.25
CA ALA A 48 5.20 -4.23 0.24
C ALA A 48 4.56 -4.21 -1.14
N PHE A 49 5.14 -3.39 -2.02
CA PHE A 49 4.81 -3.37 -3.44
C PHE A 49 5.76 -4.27 -4.20
N SER A 50 5.20 -5.13 -5.03
CA SER A 50 5.95 -5.95 -5.98
C SER A 50 5.47 -5.66 -7.39
N GLY A 51 6.38 -5.67 -8.35
CA GLY A 51 6.01 -5.63 -9.76
C GLY A 51 5.37 -6.95 -10.19
N ARG A 52 4.84 -7.00 -11.41
CA ARG A 52 4.28 -8.23 -12.01
C ARG A 52 5.30 -9.39 -12.07
N ASP A 53 6.60 -9.08 -12.14
CA ASP A 53 7.72 -10.03 -12.09
C ASP A 53 7.97 -10.61 -10.67
N GLY A 54 7.21 -10.18 -9.66
CA GLY A 54 7.37 -10.61 -8.27
C GLY A 54 8.49 -9.91 -7.51
N LYS A 55 9.33 -9.12 -8.20
CA LYS A 55 10.38 -8.30 -7.57
C LYS A 55 9.80 -7.11 -6.84
N SER A 56 10.43 -6.76 -5.71
CA SER A 56 10.07 -5.55 -4.95
C SER A 56 10.18 -4.31 -5.84
N MET A 57 9.18 -3.44 -5.76
CA MET A 57 9.06 -2.24 -6.58
C MET A 57 9.06 -0.99 -5.71
N ASN A 58 9.91 -0.02 -6.04
CA ASN A 58 9.84 1.31 -5.44
C ASN A 58 8.84 2.18 -6.20
N ILE A 59 7.58 2.15 -5.75
CA ILE A 59 6.50 2.92 -6.38
C ILE A 59 6.73 4.44 -6.34
N LEU A 60 7.49 4.97 -5.37
CA LEU A 60 7.67 6.42 -5.20
C LEU A 60 8.38 7.07 -6.40
N LEU A 61 9.21 6.31 -7.11
CA LEU A 61 9.90 6.78 -8.32
C LEU A 61 8.97 6.86 -9.53
N SER A 62 7.86 6.13 -9.50
CA SER A 62 6.89 6.06 -10.58
C SER A 62 5.66 6.93 -10.34
N LEU A 63 5.47 7.45 -9.12
CA LEU A 63 4.37 8.37 -8.80
C LEU A 63 4.71 9.80 -9.23
N THR A 64 3.73 10.50 -9.78
CA THR A 64 3.75 11.95 -9.94
C THR A 64 3.66 12.66 -8.59
N LEU A 65 3.87 13.99 -8.58
CA LEU A 65 3.73 14.82 -7.37
C LEU A 65 2.37 14.63 -6.70
N LYS A 66 1.28 14.75 -7.49
CA LYS A 66 -0.10 14.65 -7.01
C LYS A 66 -0.40 13.26 -6.42
N GLU A 67 0.08 12.21 -7.08
CA GLU A 67 -0.10 10.85 -6.59
C GLU A 67 0.70 10.60 -5.32
N THR A 68 1.92 11.14 -5.24
CA THR A 68 2.77 11.06 -4.04
C THR A 68 2.10 11.70 -2.83
N GLU A 69 1.45 12.86 -2.99
CA GLU A 69 0.70 13.51 -1.91
C GLU A 69 -0.47 12.65 -1.43
N LYS A 70 -1.27 12.11 -2.35
CA LYS A 70 -2.36 11.19 -2.00
C LYS A 70 -1.84 9.90 -1.34
N TYR A 71 -0.74 9.35 -1.84
CA TYR A 71 -0.13 8.15 -1.28
C TYR A 71 0.43 8.41 0.13
N LYS A 72 1.01 9.58 0.40
CA LYS A 72 1.44 9.97 1.76
C LYS A 72 0.28 9.97 2.76
N ILE A 73 -0.89 10.45 2.33
CA ILE A 73 -2.12 10.43 3.16
C ILE A 73 -2.53 8.97 3.42
N LEU A 74 -2.60 8.15 2.37
CA LEU A 74 -2.94 6.72 2.48
C LEU A 74 -1.97 5.97 3.42
N LYS A 75 -0.66 6.18 3.26
CA LYS A 75 0.38 5.60 4.11
C LYS A 75 0.25 6.03 5.57
N SER A 76 -0.08 7.30 5.83
CA SER A 76 -0.28 7.81 7.18
C SER A 76 -1.52 7.20 7.84
N SER A 77 -2.59 6.96 7.06
CA SER A 77 -3.80 6.29 7.54
C SER A 77 -3.58 4.81 7.85
N TRP A 78 -2.59 4.15 7.23
CA TRP A 78 -2.26 2.75 7.51
C TRP A 78 -1.44 2.58 8.80
N LEU A 79 -0.65 3.59 9.18
CA LEU A 79 0.19 3.56 10.37
C LEU A 79 -0.56 3.86 11.68
N ARG A 80 -1.80 4.35 11.58
CA ARG A 80 -2.71 4.58 12.71
C ARG A 80 -3.55 3.35 12.98
#